data_AF-A0A7V9QF49-F1
#
_entry.id   AF-A0A7V9QF49-F1
#
_cell.length_a   1.000
_cell.length_b   1.000
_cell.length_c   1.000
_cell.angle_alpha   90.00
_cell.angle_beta   90.00
_cell.angle_gamma   90.00
#
_symmetry.space_group_name_H-M   'P 1'
#
loop_
_entity.id
_entity.type
_entity.pdbx_description
1 polymer ?
#
loop_
_entity_poly.entity_id
_entity_poly.type
_entity_poly.pdbx_seq_one_letter_code
_entity_poly.pdbx_strand_id
1 'polypeptide(L)'
;EDLVRERFAPESERLSSLLDTLRGRTEWGIKLWRRDEELRVNIDELSPTLRAFSAEMESAAPGRRFLLEKRMETVRTEELRTVARRVAHQSYGMLQELSERATTVPIPPASGESARALVLHAAFLVAEAGFADFQQAVGRVAHEFGGVGFEVEFTGPWPPYHFVEQDAG
;
A
#
# COMPACT_ATOMS: atom_id res chain seq x y z
N GLU A 1 -16.02 48.18 -8.31
CA GLU A 1 -16.74 46.88 -8.19
C GLU A 1 -16.48 45.94 -9.37
N ASP A 2 -16.05 46.43 -10.54
CA ASP A 2 -15.82 45.56 -11.72
C ASP A 2 -14.54 44.71 -11.70
N LEU A 3 -13.45 45.18 -11.06
CA LEU A 3 -12.18 44.45 -10.95
C LEU A 3 -12.25 43.17 -10.09
N VAL A 4 -13.29 43.04 -9.27
CA VAL A 4 -13.54 41.85 -8.44
C VAL A 4 -14.31 40.79 -9.24
N ARG A 5 -15.18 41.15 -10.18
CA ARG A 5 -15.89 40.14 -11.00
C ARG A 5 -14.99 39.49 -12.05
N GLU A 6 -14.04 40.23 -12.60
CA GLU A 6 -13.20 39.76 -13.69
C GLU A 6 -12.12 38.76 -13.24
N ARG A 7 -11.66 38.84 -11.97
CA ARG A 7 -10.76 37.83 -11.38
C ARG A 7 -11.48 36.56 -10.94
N PHE A 8 -12.70 36.67 -10.41
CA PHE A 8 -13.44 35.54 -9.85
C PHE A 8 -14.13 34.64 -10.88
N ALA A 9 -14.38 35.11 -12.11
CA ALA A 9 -14.99 34.28 -13.16
C ALA A 9 -14.15 33.04 -13.52
N PRO A 10 -12.85 33.16 -13.86
CA PRO A 10 -12.00 31.98 -14.13
C PRO A 10 -11.78 31.10 -12.90
N GLU A 11 -11.77 31.69 -11.70
CA GLU A 11 -11.66 30.95 -10.43
C GLU A 11 -12.95 30.17 -10.11
N SER A 12 -14.11 30.71 -10.47
CA SER A 12 -15.43 30.10 -10.34
C SER A 12 -15.65 28.94 -11.32
N GLU A 13 -15.16 29.06 -12.55
CA GLU A 13 -15.20 27.96 -13.53
C GLU A 13 -14.26 26.81 -13.14
N ARG A 14 -13.04 27.14 -12.68
CA ARG A 14 -12.10 26.14 -12.14
C ARG A 14 -12.71 25.41 -10.93
N LEU A 15 -13.27 26.15 -9.97
CA LEU A 15 -13.90 25.57 -8.78
C LEU A 15 -15.12 24.71 -9.13
N SER A 16 -15.94 25.13 -10.09
CA SER A 16 -17.10 24.35 -10.54
C SER A 16 -16.66 23.04 -11.22
N SER A 17 -15.62 23.08 -12.05
CA SER A 17 -15.04 21.89 -12.65
C SER A 17 -14.47 20.93 -11.61
N LEU A 18 -13.83 21.44 -10.55
CA LEU A 18 -13.34 20.64 -9.42
C LEU A 18 -14.47 19.98 -8.62
N LEU A 19 -15.56 20.69 -8.40
CA LEU A 19 -16.72 20.15 -7.70
C LEU A 19 -17.43 19.08 -8.54
N ASP A 20 -17.50 19.24 -9.87
CA ASP A 20 -18.07 18.24 -10.76
C ASP A 20 -17.17 16.99 -10.89
N THR A 21 -15.84 17.11 -10.85
CA THR A 21 -14.93 15.96 -10.80
C THR A 21 -14.96 15.21 -9.47
N LEU A 22 -15.55 15.79 -8.42
CA LEU A 22 -15.65 15.17 -7.09
C LEU A 22 -17.07 14.72 -6.73
N ARG A 23 -18.10 15.21 -7.45
CA ARG A 23 -19.49 14.80 -7.24
C ARG A 23 -19.64 13.29 -7.48
N GLY A 24 -20.32 12.60 -6.56
CA GLY A 24 -20.56 11.15 -6.63
C GLY A 24 -19.33 10.29 -6.36
N ARG A 25 -18.28 10.85 -5.75
CA ARG A 25 -17.04 10.14 -5.41
C ARG A 25 -16.69 10.34 -3.95
N THR A 26 -16.06 9.33 -3.38
CA THR A 26 -15.61 9.32 -2.00
C THR A 26 -14.15 8.93 -1.94
N GLU A 27 -13.40 9.59 -1.07
CA GLU A 27 -12.01 9.23 -0.82
C GLU A 27 -11.92 8.17 0.29
N TRP A 28 -11.07 7.17 0.05
CA TRP A 28 -10.78 6.10 0.98
C TRP A 28 -9.28 5.94 1.19
N GLY A 29 -8.89 5.84 2.46
CA GLY A 29 -7.50 5.63 2.87
C GLY A 29 -7.21 4.16 3.13
N ILE A 30 -6.08 3.69 2.61
CA ILE A 30 -5.54 2.35 2.85
C ILE A 30 -4.17 2.48 3.50
N LYS A 31 -3.97 1.73 4.58
CA LYS A 31 -2.64 1.44 5.12
C LYS A 31 -2.41 -0.06 5.10
N LEU A 32 -1.26 -0.48 4.60
CA LEU A 32 -0.80 -1.85 4.70
C LEU A 32 0.34 -1.90 5.70
N TRP A 33 0.12 -2.60 6.79
CA TRP A 33 1.10 -2.85 7.83
C TRP A 33 1.72 -4.23 7.61
N ARG A 34 3.03 -4.32 7.79
CA ARG A 34 3.77 -5.59 7.86
C ARG A 34 4.05 -5.90 9.31
N ARG A 35 3.76 -7.12 9.76
CA ARG A 35 4.10 -7.63 11.09
C ARG A 35 5.35 -8.48 10.98
N ASP A 36 6.46 -8.00 11.54
CA ASP A 36 7.79 -8.54 11.24
C ASP A 36 7.94 -9.99 11.72
N GLU A 37 7.39 -10.33 12.89
CA GLU A 37 7.44 -11.69 13.44
C GLU A 37 6.62 -12.67 12.60
N GLU A 38 5.37 -12.33 12.31
CA GLU A 38 4.45 -13.19 11.54
C GLU A 38 4.95 -13.39 10.10
N LEU A 39 5.39 -12.32 9.43
CA LEU A 39 5.95 -12.44 8.08
C LEU A 39 7.26 -13.21 8.12
N ARG A 40 8.13 -13.01 9.12
CA ARG A 40 9.38 -13.76 9.22
C ARG A 40 9.13 -15.27 9.32
N VAL A 41 8.10 -15.72 10.02
CA VAL A 41 7.76 -17.14 10.10
C VAL A 41 7.27 -17.68 8.75
N ASN A 42 6.45 -16.91 8.03
CA ASN A 42 5.77 -17.36 6.82
C ASN A 42 6.43 -16.90 5.49
N ILE A 43 7.57 -16.19 5.55
CA ILE A 43 8.18 -15.56 4.37
C ILE A 43 8.56 -16.57 3.29
N ASP A 44 8.84 -17.81 3.68
CA ASP A 44 9.16 -18.88 2.74
C ASP A 44 7.99 -19.16 1.80
N GLU A 45 6.74 -18.84 2.14
CA GLU A 45 5.59 -18.95 1.22
C GLU A 45 5.65 -17.90 0.10
N LEU A 46 6.23 -16.73 0.40
CA LEU A 46 6.29 -15.58 -0.51
C LEU A 46 7.65 -15.40 -1.18
N SER A 47 8.73 -15.99 -0.66
CA SER A 47 10.09 -15.88 -1.21
C SER A 47 10.58 -17.20 -1.81
N PRO A 48 10.55 -17.34 -3.15
CA PRO A 48 11.20 -18.45 -3.83
C PRO A 48 12.71 -18.54 -3.50
N THR A 49 13.35 -17.38 -3.28
CA THR A 49 14.78 -17.28 -2.92
C THR A 49 15.06 -17.99 -1.60
N LEU A 50 14.27 -17.73 -0.55
CA LEU A 50 14.44 -18.39 0.74
C LEU A 50 14.08 -19.87 0.68
N ARG A 51 13.04 -20.26 -0.06
CA ARG A 51 12.75 -21.68 -0.29
C ARG A 51 13.93 -22.43 -0.92
N ALA A 52 14.53 -21.84 -1.96
CA ALA A 52 15.69 -22.43 -2.63
C ALA A 52 16.91 -22.50 -1.70
N PHE A 53 17.13 -21.45 -0.89
CA PHE A 53 18.24 -21.41 0.06
C PHE A 53 18.08 -22.45 1.19
N SER A 54 16.86 -22.59 1.74
CA SER A 54 16.54 -23.62 2.73
C SER A 54 16.77 -25.03 2.17
N ALA A 55 16.37 -25.30 0.92
CA ALA A 55 16.64 -26.57 0.25
C ALA A 55 18.15 -26.82 0.03
N GLU A 56 18.93 -25.80 -0.34
CA GLU A 56 20.40 -25.91 -0.44
C GLU A 56 21.01 -26.33 0.91
N MET A 57 20.55 -25.71 2.01
CA MET A 57 21.03 -26.02 3.36
C MET A 57 20.74 -27.46 3.81
N GLU A 58 19.57 -27.98 3.49
CA GLU A 58 19.20 -29.37 3.80
C GLU A 58 20.12 -30.38 3.09
N SER A 59 20.56 -30.04 1.87
CA SER A 59 21.48 -30.88 1.08
C SER A 59 22.97 -30.66 1.37
N ALA A 60 23.33 -29.67 2.18
CA ALA A 60 24.72 -29.26 2.39
C ALA A 60 25.48 -30.15 3.40
N ALA A 61 26.76 -30.38 3.12
CA ALA A 61 27.66 -31.08 4.06
C ALA A 61 27.82 -30.31 5.39
N PRO A 62 28.05 -30.99 6.52
CA PRO A 62 28.08 -30.36 7.85
C PRO A 62 29.01 -29.15 7.97
N GLY A 63 30.18 -29.18 7.32
CA GLY A 63 31.14 -28.07 7.35
C GLY A 63 30.71 -26.82 6.57
N ARG A 64 29.82 -26.95 5.57
CA ARG A 64 29.27 -25.82 4.80
C ARG A 64 27.99 -25.26 5.43
N ARG A 65 27.30 -26.05 6.26
CA ARG A 65 26.05 -25.67 6.92
C ARG A 65 26.18 -24.42 7.79
N PHE A 66 27.23 -24.34 8.60
CA PHE A 66 27.48 -23.17 9.47
C PHE A 66 27.61 -21.85 8.68
N LEU A 67 28.27 -21.89 7.52
CA LEU A 67 28.41 -20.69 6.67
C LEU A 67 27.08 -20.29 6.02
N LEU A 68 26.27 -21.26 5.62
CA LEU A 68 24.93 -21.01 5.06
C LEU A 68 23.97 -20.46 6.12
N GLU A 69 24.00 -21.01 7.35
CA GLU A 69 23.20 -20.49 8.48
C GLU A 69 23.51 -19.02 8.76
N LYS A 70 24.79 -18.63 8.75
CA LYS A 70 25.18 -17.23 8.95
C LYS A 70 24.67 -16.31 7.83
N ARG A 71 24.63 -16.80 6.59
CA ARG A 71 24.15 -16.03 5.43
C ARG A 71 22.61 -15.96 5.37
N MET A 72 21.93 -16.98 5.89
CA MET A 72 20.46 -17.08 5.89
C MET A 72 19.81 -15.85 6.53
N GLU A 73 20.35 -15.35 7.65
CA GLU A 73 19.78 -14.20 8.34
C GLU A 73 19.81 -12.91 7.50
N THR A 74 20.92 -12.71 6.79
CA THR A 74 21.06 -11.57 5.87
C THR A 74 20.08 -11.69 4.70
N VAL A 75 20.02 -12.86 4.05
CA VAL A 75 19.09 -13.11 2.94
C VAL A 75 17.65 -12.91 3.39
N ARG A 76 17.29 -13.42 4.58
CA ARG A 76 15.95 -13.27 5.14
C ARG A 76 15.57 -11.81 5.37
N THR A 77 16.48 -11.00 5.88
CA THR A 77 16.25 -9.56 6.09
C THR A 77 16.04 -8.82 4.77
N GLU A 78 16.81 -9.14 3.74
CA GLU A 78 16.66 -8.56 2.40
C GLU A 78 15.33 -8.98 1.76
N GLU A 79 14.99 -10.27 1.85
CA GLU A 79 13.75 -10.82 1.31
C GLU A 79 12.52 -10.26 2.03
N LEU A 80 12.58 -10.01 3.34
CA LEU A 80 11.50 -9.33 4.09
C LEU A 80 11.17 -7.95 3.49
N ARG A 81 12.19 -7.21 3.04
CA ARG A 81 12.00 -5.90 2.40
C ARG A 81 11.49 -6.05 0.97
N THR A 82 12.00 -7.04 0.23
CA THR A 82 11.58 -7.30 -1.16
C THR A 82 10.13 -7.77 -1.23
N VAL A 83 9.75 -8.74 -0.39
CA VAL A 83 8.37 -9.24 -0.29
C VAL A 83 7.42 -8.11 0.11
N ALA A 84 7.77 -7.32 1.13
CA ALA A 84 6.93 -6.20 1.57
C ALA A 84 6.68 -5.18 0.45
N ARG A 85 7.72 -4.78 -0.30
CA ARG A 85 7.56 -3.87 -1.44
C ARG A 85 6.69 -4.47 -2.55
N ARG A 86 6.86 -5.76 -2.85
CA ARG A 86 6.06 -6.45 -3.87
C ARG A 86 4.58 -6.50 -3.47
N VAL A 87 4.28 -6.89 -2.23
CA VAL A 87 2.90 -6.96 -1.71
C VAL A 87 2.27 -5.57 -1.69
N ALA A 88 3.00 -4.54 -1.24
CA ALA A 88 2.52 -3.15 -1.29
C ALA A 88 2.20 -2.69 -2.72
N HIS A 89 3.08 -2.98 -3.68
CA HIS A 89 2.87 -2.63 -5.09
C HIS A 89 1.69 -3.38 -5.71
N GLN A 90 1.58 -4.68 -5.47
CA GLN A 90 0.47 -5.51 -5.96
C GLN A 90 -0.87 -5.03 -5.36
N SER A 91 -0.90 -4.77 -4.04
CA SER A 91 -2.09 -4.26 -3.36
C SER A 91 -2.52 -2.90 -3.92
N TYR A 92 -1.56 -1.99 -4.10
CA TYR A 92 -1.83 -0.68 -4.69
C TYR A 92 -2.40 -0.80 -6.12
N GLY A 93 -1.78 -1.63 -6.97
CA GLY A 93 -2.24 -1.84 -8.35
C GLY A 93 -3.67 -2.38 -8.42
N MET A 94 -3.97 -3.44 -7.66
CA MET A 94 -5.31 -4.04 -7.64
C MET A 94 -6.40 -3.05 -7.19
N LEU A 95 -6.10 -2.18 -6.24
CA LEU A 95 -7.04 -1.16 -5.75
C LEU A 95 -7.12 0.04 -6.70
N GLN A 96 -6.01 0.40 -7.34
CA GLN A 96 -5.96 1.48 -8.31
C GLN A 96 -6.89 1.19 -9.51
N GLU A 97 -6.92 -0.06 -9.99
CA GLU A 97 -7.79 -0.48 -11.11
C GLU A 97 -9.28 -0.28 -10.83
N LEU A 98 -9.68 -0.22 -9.57
CA LEU A 98 -11.07 -0.04 -9.11
C LEU A 98 -11.34 1.38 -8.58
N SER A 99 -10.38 2.29 -8.79
CA SER A 99 -10.48 3.69 -8.39
C SER A 99 -10.42 4.59 -9.62
N GLU A 100 -11.05 5.76 -9.55
CA GLU A 100 -10.89 6.77 -10.60
C GLU A 100 -9.53 7.46 -10.51
N ARG A 101 -9.05 7.67 -9.29
CA ARG A 101 -7.72 8.22 -9.00
C ARG A 101 -7.13 7.53 -7.78
N ALA A 102 -5.82 7.38 -7.77
CA ALA A 102 -5.07 6.84 -6.65
C ALA A 102 -3.80 7.65 -6.44
N THR A 103 -3.39 7.80 -5.19
CA THR A 103 -2.12 8.44 -4.84
C THR A 103 -1.51 7.79 -3.62
N THR A 104 -0.17 7.71 -3.59
CA THR A 104 0.57 7.27 -2.41
C THR A 104 0.80 8.45 -1.48
N VAL A 105 0.55 8.24 -0.19
CA VAL A 105 0.81 9.21 0.86
C VAL A 105 2.19 8.91 1.47
N PRO A 106 3.03 9.94 1.74
CA PRO A 106 4.33 9.73 2.36
C PRO A 106 4.22 8.94 3.67
N ILE A 107 5.06 7.90 3.79
CA ILE A 107 5.18 7.13 5.02
C ILE A 107 6.25 7.80 5.88
N PRO A 108 5.92 8.27 7.09
CA PRO A 108 6.93 8.86 7.98
C PRO A 108 7.97 7.79 8.36
N PRO A 109 9.23 8.20 8.61
CA PRO A 109 10.25 7.27 9.09
C PRO A 109 9.79 6.60 10.38
N ALA A 110 10.05 5.30 10.49
CA ALA A 110 9.68 4.54 11.68
C ALA A 110 10.39 5.13 12.92
N SER A 111 9.62 5.41 13.97
CA SER A 111 10.15 5.82 15.27
C SER A 111 10.41 4.60 16.14
N GLY A 112 11.67 4.16 16.20
CA GLY A 112 12.11 3.04 17.05
C GLY A 112 11.79 1.65 16.48
N GLU A 113 12.03 0.61 17.28
CA GLU A 113 11.64 -0.76 16.97
C GLU A 113 10.14 -0.93 17.25
N SER A 114 9.33 -0.84 16.19
CA SER A 114 7.92 -1.22 16.24
C SER A 114 7.76 -2.66 15.75
N ALA A 115 6.89 -3.44 16.39
CA ALA A 115 6.55 -4.80 15.97
C ALA A 115 5.89 -4.86 14.57
N ARG A 116 5.47 -3.70 14.05
CA ARG A 116 4.91 -3.55 12.70
C ARG A 116 5.51 -2.36 11.96
N ALA A 117 5.61 -2.47 10.65
CA ALA A 117 6.08 -1.42 9.75
C ALA A 117 5.00 -1.04 8.73
N LEU A 118 4.76 0.25 8.53
CA LEU A 118 3.86 0.73 7.46
C LEU A 118 4.59 0.58 6.12
N VAL A 119 4.01 -0.20 5.19
CA VAL A 119 4.63 -0.49 3.89
C VAL A 119 3.85 0.06 2.70
N LEU A 120 2.57 0.40 2.89
CA LEU A 120 1.77 1.19 1.96
C LEU A 120 0.92 2.18 2.75
N HIS A 121 0.87 3.43 2.31
CA HIS A 121 -0.12 4.41 2.72
C HIS A 121 -0.62 5.08 1.45
N ALA A 122 -1.91 4.97 1.16
CA ALA A 122 -2.47 5.44 -0.10
C ALA A 122 -3.91 5.94 0.08
N ALA A 123 -4.29 6.88 -0.77
CA ALA A 123 -5.65 7.37 -0.90
C ALA A 123 -6.19 6.99 -2.28
N PHE A 124 -7.47 6.60 -2.32
CA PHE A 124 -8.18 6.19 -3.52
C PHE A 124 -9.48 6.98 -3.64
N LEU A 125 -9.71 7.60 -4.79
CA LEU A 125 -10.97 8.25 -5.12
C LEU A 125 -11.86 7.23 -5.84
N VAL A 126 -12.96 6.87 -5.21
CA VAL A 126 -13.84 5.80 -5.67
C VAL A 126 -15.21 6.37 -5.98
N ALA A 127 -15.73 6.08 -7.17
CA ALA A 127 -17.11 6.39 -7.51
C ALA A 127 -18.07 5.63 -6.60
N GLU A 128 -19.15 6.26 -6.15
CA GLU A 128 -20.14 5.62 -5.27
C GLU A 128 -20.67 4.29 -5.86
N ALA A 129 -20.86 4.24 -7.18
CA ALA A 129 -21.32 3.04 -7.88
C ALA A 129 -20.30 1.89 -7.87
N GLY A 130 -19.00 2.19 -7.79
CA GLY A 130 -17.91 1.20 -7.76
C GLY A 130 -17.44 0.81 -6.35
N PHE A 131 -18.02 1.44 -5.32
CA PHE A 131 -17.55 1.27 -3.94
C PHE A 131 -17.62 -0.20 -3.46
N ALA A 132 -18.68 -0.93 -3.80
CA ALA A 132 -18.83 -2.32 -3.37
C ALA A 132 -17.71 -3.22 -3.91
N ASP A 133 -17.33 -3.05 -5.18
CA ASP A 133 -16.26 -3.81 -5.82
C ASP A 133 -14.89 -3.44 -5.22
N PHE A 134 -14.67 -2.15 -4.98
CA PHE A 134 -13.48 -1.65 -4.29
C PHE A 134 -13.35 -2.26 -2.89
N GLN A 135 -14.42 -2.22 -2.09
CA GLN A 135 -14.43 -2.79 -0.74
C GLN A 135 -14.17 -4.30 -0.75
N GLN A 136 -14.73 -5.04 -1.72
CA GLN A 136 -14.42 -6.46 -1.89
C GLN A 136 -12.96 -6.70 -2.26
N ALA A 137 -12.35 -5.85 -3.08
CA ALA A 137 -10.93 -5.95 -3.41
C ALA A 137 -10.04 -5.71 -2.19
N VAL A 138 -10.37 -4.73 -1.35
CA VAL A 138 -9.69 -4.53 -0.05
C VAL A 138 -9.80 -5.79 0.81
N GLY A 139 -10.98 -6.42 0.85
CA GLY A 139 -11.17 -7.70 1.54
C GLY A 139 -10.32 -8.84 0.98
N ARG A 140 -10.17 -8.93 -0.35
CA ARG A 140 -9.30 -9.92 -1.00
C ARG A 140 -7.83 -9.70 -0.62
N VAL A 141 -7.35 -8.46 -0.63
CA VAL A 141 -5.98 -8.11 -0.19
C VAL A 141 -5.77 -8.55 1.26
N ALA A 142 -6.71 -8.20 2.15
CA ALA A 142 -6.63 -8.56 3.56
C ALA A 142 -6.62 -10.08 3.77
N HIS A 143 -7.41 -10.83 3.00
CA HIS A 143 -7.44 -12.28 3.07
C HIS A 143 -6.16 -12.93 2.50
N GLU A 144 -5.71 -12.50 1.32
CA GLU A 144 -4.55 -13.06 0.63
C GLU A 144 -3.25 -12.89 1.43
N PHE A 145 -3.06 -11.72 2.05
CA PHE A 145 -1.81 -11.39 2.74
C PHE A 145 -1.92 -11.43 4.27
N GLY A 146 -3.13 -11.57 4.82
CA GLY A 146 -3.39 -11.64 6.26
C GLY A 146 -2.68 -12.80 6.95
N GLY A 147 -2.76 -14.00 6.35
CA GLY A 147 -2.15 -15.21 6.91
C GLY A 147 -0.62 -15.20 6.94
N VAL A 148 0.01 -14.28 6.20
CA VAL A 148 1.46 -14.19 6.02
C VAL A 148 2.04 -12.91 6.63
N GLY A 149 1.31 -12.27 7.55
CA GLY A 149 1.82 -11.17 8.37
C GLY A 149 1.63 -9.78 7.76
N PHE A 150 0.62 -9.57 6.93
CA PHE A 150 0.18 -8.23 6.53
C PHE A 150 -1.19 -7.89 7.10
N GLU A 151 -1.39 -6.64 7.48
CA GLU A 151 -2.63 -6.14 8.04
C GLU A 151 -3.08 -4.91 7.26
N VAL A 152 -4.33 -4.94 6.78
CA VAL A 152 -4.94 -3.84 6.04
C VAL A 152 -5.79 -3.01 6.98
N GLU A 153 -5.52 -1.72 7.04
CA GLU A 153 -6.37 -0.72 7.69
C GLU A 153 -7.08 0.08 6.59
N PHE A 154 -8.41 0.05 6.60
CA PHE A 154 -9.28 0.71 5.64
C PHE A 154 -10.07 1.82 6.33
N THR A 155 -9.96 3.05 5.83
CA THR A 155 -10.53 4.24 6.50
C THR A 155 -11.30 5.12 5.51
N GLY A 156 -12.35 5.78 6.00
CA GLY A 156 -13.21 6.68 5.22
C GLY A 156 -14.70 6.44 5.49
N PRO A 157 -15.59 7.04 4.68
CA PRO A 157 -15.24 7.95 3.59
C PRO A 157 -14.76 9.29 4.14
N TRP A 158 -13.74 9.88 3.50
CA TRP A 158 -13.25 11.22 3.81
C TRP A 158 -13.68 12.21 2.71
N PRO A 159 -13.76 13.52 3.00
CA PRO A 159 -13.72 14.51 1.94
C PRO A 159 -12.44 14.31 1.10
N PRO A 160 -12.49 14.53 -0.23
CA PRO A 160 -11.42 14.14 -1.16
C PRO A 160 -10.21 15.09 -1.13
N TYR A 161 -9.65 15.33 0.05
CA TYR A 161 -8.59 16.29 0.31
C TYR A 161 -7.34 16.03 -0.54
N HIS A 162 -6.91 14.77 -0.63
CA HIS A 162 -5.69 14.43 -1.38
C HIS A 162 -5.83 14.70 -2.88
N PHE A 163 -7.06 14.73 -3.39
CA PHE A 163 -7.35 14.91 -4.79
C PHE A 163 -7.70 16.36 -5.17
N VAL A 164 -8.17 17.16 -4.20
CA VAL A 164 -8.33 18.62 -4.39
C VAL A 164 -6.98 19.30 -4.55
N GLU A 165 -5.94 18.88 -3.81
CA GLU A 165 -4.60 19.48 -3.90
C GLU A 165 -3.89 19.18 -5.24
N GLN A 166 -4.14 18.02 -5.84
CA GLN A 166 -3.55 17.65 -7.14
C GLN A 166 -4.10 18.48 -8.31
N ASP A 167 -5.37 18.86 -8.24
CA ASP A 167 -6.02 19.65 -9.30
C ASP A 167 -5.82 21.18 -9.09
N ALA A 168 -5.27 21.58 -7.93
CA ALA A 168 -4.94 22.97 -7.60
C ALA A 168 -3.56 23.43 -8.11
N GLY A 169 -2.66 22.48 -8.45
CA GLY A 169 -1.39 22.74 -9.14
C GLY A 169 -1.55 22.98 -10.64
#